data_AF-A0A7C4Y3P6-F1
#
_entry.id   AF-A0A7C4Y3P6-F1
#
_cell.length_a   1.000
_cell.length_b   1.000
_cell.length_c   1.000
_cell.angle_alpha   90.00
_cell.angle_beta   90.00
_cell.angle_gamma   90.00
#
_symmetry.space_group_name_H-M   'P 1'
#
loop_
_entity.id
_entity.type
_entity.pdbx_description
1 polymer ?
#
loop_
_entity_poly.entity_id
_entity_poly.type
_entity_poly.pdbx_seq_one_letter_code
_entity_poly.pdbx_strand_id
1 'polypeptide(L)' 'MNIYTQIAARIPANVKKTILEEGFIDKAVNVMEVNTPMEYLFDVYEEFVDISGEHDDWSCHKCREFVLQEWKKIKPFLQ' A
#
# COMPACT_ATOMS: atom_id res chain seq x y z
N MET A 1 12.24 -14.94 -9.11
CA MET A 1 11.18 -13.90 -9.21
C MET A 1 11.25 -13.06 -7.94
N ASN A 2 11.44 -11.74 -8.06
CA ASN A 2 11.58 -10.84 -6.90
C ASN A 2 10.30 -10.90 -6.04
N ILE A 3 10.43 -10.87 -4.71
CA ILE A 3 9.31 -10.88 -3.77
C ILE A 3 8.31 -9.75 -4.06
N TYR A 4 8.79 -8.57 -4.45
CA TYR A 4 7.92 -7.44 -4.80
C TYR A 4 7.15 -7.64 -6.10
N THR A 5 7.69 -8.39 -7.07
CA THR A 5 6.94 -8.79 -8.28
C THR A 5 5.78 -9.72 -7.92
N GLN A 6 5.98 -10.63 -6.95
CA GLN A 6 4.94 -11.54 -6.50
C GLN A 6 3.85 -10.80 -5.72
N ILE A 7 4.24 -9.87 -4.85
CA ILE A 7 3.31 -9.00 -4.11
C ILE A 7 2.50 -8.15 -5.09
N ALA A 8 3.15 -7.48 -6.04
CA ALA A 8 2.47 -6.65 -7.04
C ALA A 8 1.50 -7.44 -7.95
N ALA A 9 1.71 -8.76 -8.10
CA ALA A 9 0.81 -9.63 -8.83
C ALA A 9 -0.48 -9.97 -8.06
N ARG A 10 -0.49 -9.82 -6.72
CA ARG A 10 -1.69 -10.03 -5.88
C ARG A 10 -2.68 -8.86 -5.98
N ILE A 11 -2.18 -7.67 -6.26
CA ILE A 11 -2.99 -6.45 -6.33
C ILE A 11 -3.75 -6.45 -7.68
N PRO A 12 -5.08 -6.30 -7.67
CA PRO A 12 -5.89 -6.23 -8.90
C PRO A 12 -5.45 -5.11 -9.85
N ALA A 13 -5.56 -5.35 -11.16
CA ALA A 13 -5.11 -4.41 -12.18
C ALA A 13 -5.79 -3.02 -12.09
N ASN A 14 -7.08 -2.98 -11.74
CA ASN A 14 -7.82 -1.73 -11.53
C ASN A 14 -7.30 -0.94 -10.31
N VAL A 15 -6.93 -1.63 -9.23
CA VAL A 15 -6.36 -1.00 -8.03
C VAL A 15 -4.97 -0.44 -8.33
N LYS A 16 -4.11 -1.21 -9.01
CA LYS A 16 -2.79 -0.74 -9.46
C LYS A 16 -2.90 0.51 -10.34
N LYS A 17 -3.86 0.50 -11.28
CA LYS A 17 -4.16 1.65 -12.13
C LYS A 17 -4.50 2.89 -11.30
N THR A 18 -5.44 2.78 -10.35
CA THR A 18 -5.80 3.89 -9.46
C THR A 18 -4.59 4.42 -8.68
N ILE A 19 -3.80 3.54 -8.06
CA ILE A 19 -2.62 3.93 -7.27
C ILE A 19 -1.62 4.73 -8.11
N LEU A 20 -1.38 4.30 -9.35
CA LEU A 20 -0.41 4.92 -10.26
C LEU A 20 -0.94 6.22 -10.86
N GLU A 21 -2.17 6.24 -11.36
CA GLU A 21 -2.77 7.42 -12.01
C GLU A 21 -3.00 8.57 -11.01
N GLU A 22 -3.47 8.24 -9.82
CA GLU A 22 -3.69 9.25 -8.77
C GLU A 22 -2.41 9.63 -8.01
N GLY A 23 -1.30 8.91 -8.24
CA GLY A 23 -0.03 9.15 -7.57
C GLY A 23 -0.10 8.98 -6.05
N PHE A 24 -0.91 8.02 -5.56
CA PHE A 24 -1.17 7.86 -4.13
C PHE A 24 0.10 7.65 -3.31
N ILE A 25 1.05 6.84 -3.81
CA ILE A 25 2.31 6.57 -3.10
C ILE A 25 3.13 7.85 -2.88
N ASP A 26 3.07 8.80 -3.82
CA ASP A 26 3.82 10.05 -3.75
C ASP A 26 3.11 11.12 -2.90
N LYS A 27 1.77 11.04 -2.80
CA LYS A 27 0.94 11.96 -2.02
C LYS A 27 0.72 11.50 -0.57
N ALA A 28 0.91 10.22 -0.29
CA ALA A 28 0.63 9.64 1.02
C ALA A 28 1.62 10.16 2.09
N VAL A 29 1.06 10.53 3.23
CA VAL A 29 1.77 10.95 4.43
C VAL A 29 1.28 10.13 5.61
N ASN A 30 2.13 9.87 6.60
CA ASN A 30 1.76 9.06 7.75
C ASN A 30 0.83 9.83 8.72
N VAL A 31 -0.45 9.89 8.38
CA VAL A 31 -1.52 10.52 9.16
C VAL A 31 -2.66 9.53 9.36
N MET A 32 -3.37 9.66 10.47
CA MET A 32 -4.57 8.87 10.77
C MET A 32 -5.81 9.66 10.35
N GLU A 33 -5.96 9.89 9.04
CA GLU A 33 -7.06 10.64 8.46
C GLU A 33 -7.75 9.83 7.37
N VAL A 34 -9.09 9.86 7.40
CA VAL A 34 -9.94 9.17 6.43
C VAL A 34 -9.98 9.91 5.09
N ASN A 35 -10.31 9.19 4.03
CA ASN A 35 -10.33 9.64 2.64
C ASN A 35 -8.97 10.21 2.18
N THR A 36 -7.87 9.67 2.71
CA THR A 36 -6.51 10.06 2.31
C THR A 36 -5.86 8.98 1.45
N PRO A 37 -4.84 9.34 0.64
CA PRO A 37 -4.03 8.36 -0.06
C PRO A 37 -3.39 7.33 0.90
N MET A 38 -3.07 7.74 2.12
CA MET A 38 -2.49 6.84 3.12
C MET A 38 -3.49 5.78 3.58
N GLU A 39 -4.74 6.16 3.86
CA GLU A 39 -5.80 5.20 4.23
C GLU A 39 -6.04 4.21 3.09
N TYR A 40 -6.23 4.70 1.86
CA TYR A 40 -6.45 3.82 0.70
C TYR A 40 -5.30 2.82 0.52
N LEU A 41 -4.05 3.29 0.62
CA LEU A 41 -2.88 2.42 0.52
C LEU A 41 -2.81 1.41 1.67
N PHE A 42 -3.29 1.77 2.85
CA PHE A 42 -3.36 0.87 3.99
C PHE A 42 -4.39 -0.24 3.77
N ASP A 43 -5.61 0.11 3.37
CA ASP A 43 -6.68 -0.85 3.06
C ASP A 43 -6.25 -1.85 1.99
N VAL A 44 -5.63 -1.37 0.91
CA VAL A 44 -5.12 -2.24 -0.17
C VAL A 44 -3.98 -3.14 0.33
N TYR A 45 -3.14 -2.63 1.23
CA TYR A 45 -2.04 -3.41 1.80
C TYR A 45 -2.57 -4.54 2.68
N GLU A 46 -3.53 -4.25 3.55
CA GLU A 46 -4.20 -5.24 4.40
C GLU A 46 -4.90 -6.31 3.54
N GLU A 47 -5.67 -5.89 2.53
CA GLU A 47 -6.47 -6.81 1.72
C GLU A 47 -5.62 -7.73 0.83
N PHE A 48 -4.55 -7.21 0.20
CA PHE A 48 -3.84 -7.93 -0.86
C PHE A 48 -2.39 -8.27 -0.55
N VAL A 49 -1.77 -7.63 0.44
CA VAL A 49 -0.33 -7.76 0.72
C VAL A 49 -0.07 -8.48 2.05
N ASP A 50 -0.67 -8.02 3.15
CA ASP A 50 -0.46 -8.52 4.50
C ASP A 50 -1.43 -9.65 4.89
N ILE A 51 -1.22 -10.81 4.27
CA ILE A 51 -2.02 -12.01 4.55
C ILE A 51 -1.89 -12.46 6.03
N SER A 52 -0.81 -12.06 6.71
CA SER A 52 -0.57 -12.35 8.13
C SER A 52 -1.32 -11.43 9.10
N GLY A 53 -1.74 -10.24 8.67
CA GLY A 53 -2.28 -9.21 9.56
C GLY A 53 -1.26 -8.70 10.59
N GLU A 54 0.03 -8.64 10.26
CA GLU A 54 1.05 -8.14 11.19
C GLU A 54 1.00 -6.61 11.33
N HIS A 55 0.51 -5.92 10.30
CA HIS A 55 0.47 -4.46 10.18
C HIS A 55 -0.94 -3.97 9.83
N ASP A 56 -1.98 -4.60 10.37
CA ASP A 56 -3.41 -4.29 10.12
C ASP A 56 -4.00 -3.19 11.02
N ASP A 57 -3.27 -2.75 12.06
CA ASP A 57 -3.74 -1.69 12.94
C ASP A 57 -3.59 -0.30 12.27
N TRP A 58 -4.66 0.20 11.64
CA TRP A 58 -4.70 1.55 11.07
C TRP A 58 -4.37 2.64 12.09
N SER A 59 -4.67 2.46 13.38
CA SER A 59 -4.39 3.44 14.43
C SER A 59 -2.90 3.49 14.82
N CYS A 60 -2.15 2.42 14.55
CA CYS A 60 -0.72 2.29 14.82
C CYS A 60 0.13 3.12 13.84
N HIS A 61 0.77 4.19 14.35
CA HIS A 61 1.67 5.05 13.56
C HIS A 61 2.81 4.28 12.89
N LYS A 62 3.41 3.30 13.60
CA LYS A 62 4.51 2.49 13.05
C LYS A 62 4.04 1.56 11.93
N CYS A 63 2.81 1.07 12.02
CA CYS A 63 2.20 0.19 11.04
C CYS A 63 1.96 0.98 9.75
N ARG A 64 1.36 2.18 9.84
CA ARG A 64 1.23 3.11 8.71
C ARG A 64 2.57 3.49 8.09
N GLU A 65 3.59 3.76 8.91
CA GLU A 65 4.93 4.06 8.42
C GLU A 65 5.52 2.89 7.63
N PHE A 66 5.41 1.68 8.18
CA PHE A 66 5.87 0.45 7.53
C PHE A 66 5.19 0.25 6.17
N VAL A 67 3.86 0.31 6.14
CA VAL A 67 3.05 0.17 4.92
C VAL A 67 3.47 1.20 3.87
N LEU A 68 3.66 2.47 4.26
CA LEU A 68 4.09 3.51 3.34
C LEU A 68 5.49 3.23 2.75
N GLN A 69 6.42 2.70 3.56
CA GLN A 69 7.75 2.32 3.06
C GLN A 69 7.70 1.09 2.16
N GLU A 70 6.85 0.10 2.47
CA GLU A 70 6.63 -1.06 1.60
C GLU A 70 6.07 -0.65 0.24
N TRP A 71 5.10 0.25 0.20
CA TRP A 71 4.58 0.78 -1.06
C TRP A 71 5.65 1.43 -1.94
N LYS A 72 6.62 2.15 -1.36
CA LYS A 72 7.76 2.71 -2.12
C LYS A 72 8.63 1.62 -2.75
N LYS A 73 8.78 0.47 -2.09
CA LYS A 73 9.51 -0.69 -2.61
C LYS A 73 8.71 -1.46 -3.67
N ILE A 74 7.39 -1.52 -3.52
CA ILE A 74 6.48 -2.17 -4.47
C ILE A 74 6.30 -1.33 -5.74
N LYS A 75 6.31 0.01 -5.65
CA LYS A 75 6.04 0.96 -6.76
C LYS A 75 6.67 0.58 -8.12
N PRO A 76 7.95 0.19 -8.21
CA PRO A 76 8.59 -0.16 -9.49
C PRO A 76 8.00 -1.40 -10.17
N PHE A 77 7.23 -2.21 -9.44
CA PHE A 77 6.68 -3.49 -9.88
C PHE A 77 5.17 -3.45 -10.14
N LEU A 78 4.53 -2.29 -10.01
CA LEU A 78 3.08 -2.13 -10.21
C LEU A 78 2.65 -2.05 -11.69
N GLN A 79 3.61 -2.04 -12.62
CA GLN A 79 3.39 -1.93 -14.07
C GLN A 79 2.81 -3.20 -14.70
#